data_AF-A0A922Y408-F1
#
_entry.id   AF-A0A922Y408-F1
#
_cell.length_a   1.000
_cell.length_b   1.000
_cell.length_c   1.000
_cell.angle_alpha   90.00
_cell.angle_beta   90.00
_cell.angle_gamma   90.00
#
_symmetry.space_group_name_H-M   'P 1'
#
loop_
_entity.id
_entity.type
_entity.pdbx_description
1 polymer ?
#
loop_
_entity_poly.entity_id
_entity_poly.type
_entity_poly.pdbx_seq_one_letter_code
_entity_poly.pdbx_strand_id
1 'polypeptide(L)'
;MLKAIAVRRAVEAAVPGEPVLGRAVLEHDARHLRRRMIDTTDGPKVLVDLPETVVLSAGDALAIEGGGLVEIAAAEEPLYAVKARDPLHLAELAWHIGNRHLAASIAADRILILRDHVIKAMLQGLGAEVEDIVAPFDPVRGAYSGHGHSHAHDHGHDHGHSHDHAHSHDHGHHHHDHGHSHHPGHSHGDGKHDHHHG
;
A
#
# COMPACT_ATOMS: atom_id res chain seq x y z
N MET A 1 8.40 -27.75 18.49
CA MET A 1 8.00 -26.65 17.59
C MET A 1 7.44 -25.55 18.45
N LEU A 2 7.93 -24.32 18.30
CA LEU A 2 7.48 -23.20 19.15
C LEU A 2 6.21 -22.57 18.57
N LYS A 3 5.32 -22.11 19.43
CA LYS A 3 4.10 -21.40 19.05
C LYS A 3 4.16 -19.97 19.61
N ALA A 4 4.07 -18.96 18.75
CA ALA A 4 3.95 -17.57 19.18
C ALA A 4 2.48 -17.17 19.26
N ILE A 5 2.07 -16.61 20.39
CA ILE A 5 0.65 -16.30 20.69
C ILE A 5 0.38 -14.82 20.95
N ALA A 6 1.43 -14.02 21.13
CA ALA A 6 1.32 -12.59 21.35
C ALA A 6 2.54 -11.84 20.79
N VAL A 7 2.39 -10.52 20.64
CA VAL A 7 3.46 -9.60 20.23
C VAL A 7 3.86 -8.75 21.43
N ARG A 8 5.16 -8.51 21.57
CA ARG A 8 5.76 -7.50 22.45
C ARG A 8 6.31 -6.40 21.56
N ARG A 9 5.93 -5.15 21.82
CA ARG A 9 6.41 -4.03 21.02
C ARG A 9 7.82 -3.63 21.46
N ALA A 10 8.63 -3.13 20.53
CA ALA A 10 10.01 -2.72 20.82
C ALA A 10 10.15 -1.77 22.03
N VAL A 11 9.16 -0.88 22.24
CA VAL A 11 9.13 0.07 23.37
C VAL A 11 8.81 -0.59 24.73
N GLU A 12 8.30 -1.81 24.73
CA GLU A 12 7.93 -2.60 25.92
C GLU A 12 8.90 -3.78 26.15
N ALA A 13 9.83 -4.04 25.22
CA ALA A 13 10.64 -5.25 25.17
C ALA A 13 11.67 -5.41 26.30
N ALA A 14 11.84 -4.40 27.16
CA ALA A 14 12.76 -4.46 28.30
C ALA A 14 12.04 -4.87 29.59
N VAL A 15 11.50 -6.10 29.65
CA VAL A 15 11.25 -6.76 30.94
C VAL A 15 12.45 -7.67 31.22
N PRO A 16 13.27 -7.40 32.25
CA PRO A 16 14.41 -8.25 32.57
C PRO A 16 13.96 -9.66 32.91
N GLY A 17 14.41 -10.67 32.15
CA GLY A 17 14.32 -12.08 32.55
C GLY A 17 13.71 -13.07 31.56
N GLU A 18 13.08 -12.63 30.46
CA GLU A 18 12.62 -13.57 29.42
C GLU A 18 13.76 -13.93 28.46
N PRO A 19 14.05 -15.22 28.24
CA PRO A 19 15.13 -15.61 27.33
C PRO A 19 14.74 -15.34 25.87
N VAL A 20 15.65 -14.74 25.11
CA VAL A 20 15.54 -14.65 23.65
C VAL A 20 15.90 -16.01 23.06
N LEU A 21 14.91 -16.67 22.46
CA LEU A 21 15.01 -18.01 21.89
C LEU A 21 15.49 -18.01 20.44
N GLY A 22 15.51 -16.85 19.78
CA GLY A 22 15.99 -16.68 18.43
C GLY A 22 15.60 -15.35 17.81
N ARG A 23 16.00 -15.15 16.56
CA ARG A 23 15.69 -13.96 15.76
C ARG A 23 15.07 -14.37 14.43
N ALA A 24 13.97 -13.75 14.04
CA ALA A 24 13.34 -13.90 12.74
C ALA A 24 13.64 -12.65 11.89
N VAL A 25 14.37 -12.86 10.80
CA VAL A 25 14.69 -11.80 9.82
C VAL A 25 13.68 -11.90 8.69
N LEU A 26 12.82 -10.90 8.57
CA LEU A 26 11.66 -10.93 7.68
C LEU A 26 11.59 -9.67 6.82
N GLU A 27 11.31 -9.85 5.54
CA GLU A 27 10.97 -8.76 4.59
C GLU A 27 9.68 -8.04 5.01
N HIS A 28 9.47 -6.82 4.53
CA HIS A 28 8.33 -5.98 4.91
C HIS A 28 6.98 -6.68 4.76
N ASP A 29 6.72 -7.29 3.60
CA ASP A 29 5.45 -7.98 3.34
C ASP A 29 5.28 -9.22 4.22
N ALA A 30 6.39 -9.88 4.57
CA ALA A 30 6.39 -11.03 5.45
C ALA A 30 6.15 -10.69 6.93
N ARG A 31 6.22 -9.40 7.31
CA ARG A 31 5.95 -8.93 8.69
C ARG A 31 4.47 -8.64 8.97
N HIS A 32 3.58 -8.89 8.02
CA HIS A 32 2.14 -8.89 8.21
C HIS A 32 1.67 -10.28 8.61
N LEU A 33 1.60 -10.56 9.92
CA LEU A 33 1.40 -11.91 10.45
C LEU A 33 0.10 -12.03 11.26
N ARG A 34 -0.65 -13.08 10.96
CA ARG A 34 -1.69 -13.63 11.86
C ARG A 34 -1.36 -15.07 12.20
N ARG A 35 -1.32 -15.92 11.17
CA ARG A 35 -1.02 -17.34 11.31
C ARG A 35 -0.08 -17.81 10.21
N ARG A 36 1.18 -18.08 10.54
CA ARG A 36 2.21 -18.48 9.57
C ARG A 36 3.35 -19.20 10.28
N MET A 37 3.95 -20.18 9.59
CA MET A 37 5.25 -20.71 10.00
C MET A 37 6.36 -19.77 9.52
N ILE A 38 7.21 -19.32 10.43
CA ILE A 38 8.39 -18.52 10.11
C ILE A 38 9.66 -19.25 10.53
N ASP A 39 10.73 -19.01 9.78
CA ASP A 39 12.07 -19.46 10.10
C ASP A 39 12.75 -18.45 11.03
N THR A 40 13.64 -18.94 11.88
CA THR A 40 14.53 -18.12 12.71
C THR A 40 15.97 -18.38 12.29
N THR A 41 16.87 -17.41 12.46
CA THR A 41 18.26 -17.50 11.98
C THR A 41 19.05 -18.58 12.68
N ASP A 42 18.83 -18.77 13.98
CA ASP A 42 19.65 -19.64 14.84
C ASP A 42 18.80 -20.52 15.77
N GLY A 43 17.49 -20.64 15.48
CA GLY A 43 16.53 -21.24 16.39
C GLY A 43 15.57 -22.22 15.71
N PRO A 44 14.59 -22.74 16.46
CA PRO A 44 13.54 -23.55 15.90
C PRO A 44 12.60 -22.70 15.04
N LYS A 45 11.92 -23.37 14.08
CA LYS A 45 10.78 -22.75 13.39
C LYS A 45 9.68 -22.40 14.39
N VAL A 46 9.04 -21.26 14.15
CA VAL A 46 7.98 -20.72 15.00
C VAL A 46 6.68 -20.70 14.21
N LEU A 47 5.63 -21.30 14.77
CA LEU A 47 4.27 -21.07 14.31
C LEU A 47 3.74 -19.82 14.99
N VAL A 48 3.58 -18.76 14.22
CA VAL A 48 2.82 -17.59 14.63
C VAL A 48 1.34 -17.94 14.56
N ASP A 49 0.59 -17.68 15.64
CA ASP A 49 -0.85 -17.90 15.77
C ASP A 49 -1.44 -16.82 16.69
N LEU A 50 -1.58 -15.62 16.11
CA LEU A 50 -2.10 -14.42 16.78
C LEU A 50 -3.62 -14.32 16.63
N PRO A 51 -4.33 -13.67 17.58
CA PRO A 51 -5.78 -13.51 17.51
C PRO A 51 -6.22 -12.74 16.26
N GLU A 52 -5.44 -11.74 15.86
CA GLU A 52 -5.67 -10.90 14.68
C GLU A 52 -4.39 -10.71 13.86
N THR A 53 -4.53 -10.15 12.66
CA THR A 53 -3.38 -9.81 11.82
C THR A 53 -2.66 -8.60 12.40
N VAL A 54 -1.36 -8.74 12.61
CA VAL A 54 -0.50 -7.71 13.17
C VAL A 54 0.63 -7.38 12.19
N VAL A 55 0.91 -6.09 12.02
CA VAL A 55 2.12 -5.62 11.35
C VAL A 55 3.24 -5.51 12.39
N LEU A 56 4.34 -6.21 12.14
CA LEU A 56 5.52 -6.23 12.99
C LEU A 56 6.57 -5.23 12.46
N SER A 57 7.18 -4.49 13.37
CA SER A 57 8.33 -3.62 13.06
C SER A 57 9.63 -4.26 13.51
N ALA A 58 10.76 -3.75 13.01
CA ALA A 58 12.05 -4.18 13.53
C ALA A 58 12.14 -3.86 15.03
N GLY A 59 12.64 -4.82 15.81
CA GLY A 59 12.73 -4.72 17.27
C GLY A 59 11.48 -5.15 18.04
N ASP A 60 10.34 -5.40 17.37
CA ASP A 60 9.23 -6.13 18.00
C ASP A 60 9.68 -7.57 18.33
N ALA A 61 9.00 -8.24 19.26
CA ALA A 61 9.26 -9.63 19.57
C ALA A 61 7.96 -10.45 19.62
N LEU A 62 8.07 -11.73 19.30
CA LEU A 62 6.99 -12.72 19.41
C LEU A 62 7.12 -13.46 20.74
N ALA A 63 6.07 -13.38 21.56
CA ALA A 63 6.01 -14.12 22.82
C ALA A 63 5.60 -15.57 22.56
N ILE A 64 6.45 -16.49 23.00
CA ILE A 64 6.27 -17.92 22.79
C ILE A 64 5.42 -18.53 23.92
N GLU A 65 4.50 -19.40 23.55
CA GLU A 65 3.74 -20.24 24.48
C GLU A 65 4.70 -21.10 25.31
N GLY A 66 4.65 -20.95 26.64
CA GLY A 66 5.61 -21.58 27.55
C GLY A 66 6.80 -20.70 27.92
N GLY A 67 6.90 -19.49 27.36
CA GLY A 67 7.87 -18.47 27.74
C GLY A 67 9.00 -18.26 26.71
N GLY A 68 9.64 -17.11 26.84
CA GLY A 68 10.71 -16.66 25.93
C GLY A 68 10.20 -15.89 24.72
N LEU A 69 11.13 -15.26 24.03
CA LEU A 69 10.88 -14.30 22.96
C LEU A 69 11.61 -14.68 21.68
N VAL A 70 11.00 -14.39 20.54
CA VAL A 70 11.69 -14.39 19.24
C VAL A 70 11.67 -12.98 18.68
N GLU A 71 12.85 -12.38 18.53
CA GLU A 71 13.00 -11.01 18.05
C GLU A 71 12.73 -10.90 16.55
N ILE A 72 12.07 -9.82 16.13
CA ILE A 72 11.83 -9.50 14.73
C ILE A 72 12.88 -8.51 14.26
N ALA A 73 13.47 -8.80 13.10
CA ALA A 73 14.32 -7.85 12.40
C ALA A 73 13.87 -7.68 10.95
N ALA A 74 14.05 -6.48 10.43
CA ALA A 74 13.86 -6.21 9.01
C ALA A 74 14.97 -6.91 8.20
N ALA A 75 14.57 -7.67 7.19
CA ALA A 75 15.49 -8.22 6.19
C ALA A 75 16.04 -7.10 5.29
N GLU A 76 17.21 -7.35 4.70
CA GLU A 76 17.73 -6.50 3.64
C GLU A 76 16.90 -6.68 2.37
N GLU A 77 16.39 -5.58 1.84
CA GLU A 77 15.54 -5.58 0.65
C GLU A 77 16.16 -4.66 -0.42
N PRO A 78 15.92 -4.94 -1.71
CA PRO A 78 16.27 -4.00 -2.77
C PRO A 78 15.35 -2.78 -2.70
N LEU A 79 15.94 -1.61 -2.44
CA LEU A 79 15.21 -0.35 -2.24
C LEU A 79 15.70 0.73 -3.21
N TYR A 80 14.93 1.81 -3.25
CA TYR A 80 15.41 3.10 -3.70
C TYR A 80 15.65 4.03 -2.53
N ALA A 81 16.83 4.64 -2.48
CA ALA A 81 17.12 5.78 -1.63
C ALA A 81 16.81 7.07 -2.39
N VAL A 82 15.79 7.78 -1.94
CA VAL A 82 15.30 9.02 -2.52
C VAL A 82 15.88 10.19 -1.74
N LYS A 83 16.72 10.99 -2.38
CA LYS A 83 17.36 12.19 -1.80
C LYS A 83 16.77 13.45 -2.42
N ALA A 84 16.62 14.46 -1.59
CA ALA A 84 16.13 15.78 -1.99
C ALA A 84 17.27 16.81 -2.00
N ARG A 85 17.10 17.86 -2.81
CA ARG A 85 18.02 19.02 -2.82
C ARG A 85 18.01 19.84 -1.53
N ASP A 86 16.90 19.84 -0.77
CA ASP A 86 16.76 20.54 0.50
C ASP A 86 15.59 19.94 1.33
N PRO A 87 15.42 20.32 2.62
CA PRO A 87 14.37 19.75 3.48
C PRO A 87 12.93 20.03 3.02
N LEU A 88 12.68 21.18 2.37
CA LEU A 88 11.35 21.50 1.86
C LEU A 88 10.99 20.54 0.72
N HIS A 89 11.91 20.35 -0.22
CA HIS A 89 11.74 19.38 -1.29
C HIS A 89 11.57 17.94 -0.77
N LEU A 90 12.27 17.57 0.32
CA LEU A 90 12.08 16.25 0.94
C LEU A 90 10.64 16.06 1.45
N ALA A 91 10.05 17.09 2.07
CA ALA A 91 8.67 17.05 2.53
C ALA A 91 7.66 16.95 1.38
N GLU A 92 7.91 17.66 0.27
CA GLU A 92 7.10 17.55 -0.96
C GLU A 92 7.17 16.13 -1.55
N LEU A 93 8.37 15.55 -1.65
CA LEU A 93 8.55 14.17 -2.10
C LEU A 93 7.83 13.18 -1.17
N ALA A 94 7.94 13.35 0.15
CA ALA A 94 7.21 12.53 1.13
C ALA A 94 5.70 12.62 0.92
N TRP A 95 5.17 13.81 0.64
CA TRP A 95 3.75 14.01 0.32
C TRP A 95 3.34 13.27 -0.94
N HIS A 96 4.11 13.36 -2.02
CA HIS A 96 3.85 12.63 -3.26
C HIS A 96 3.90 11.11 -3.09
N ILE A 97 4.86 10.60 -2.31
CA ILE A 97 4.98 9.17 -1.98
C ILE A 97 3.78 8.72 -1.16
N GLY A 98 3.41 9.49 -0.13
CA GLY A 98 2.27 9.21 0.74
C GLY A 98 0.93 9.21 0.00
N ASN A 99 0.72 10.15 -0.93
CA ASN A 99 -0.47 10.20 -1.80
C ASN A 99 -0.66 8.97 -2.69
N ARG A 100 0.38 8.15 -2.84
CA ARG A 100 0.35 6.90 -3.59
C ARG A 100 0.22 5.69 -2.69
N HIS A 101 0.04 5.89 -1.39
CA HIS A 101 -0.07 4.84 -0.39
C HIS A 101 1.13 3.88 -0.38
N LEU A 102 2.32 4.40 -0.66
CA LEU A 102 3.55 3.61 -0.64
C LEU A 102 4.10 3.52 0.79
N ALA A 103 4.53 2.32 1.17
CA ALA A 103 5.34 2.14 2.36
C ALA A 103 6.65 2.93 2.21
N ALA A 104 7.00 3.70 3.23
CA ALA A 104 8.19 4.55 3.20
C ALA A 104 8.88 4.58 4.56
N SER A 105 10.21 4.40 4.57
CA SER A 105 11.04 4.70 5.74
C SER A 105 11.60 6.11 5.57
N ILE A 106 11.43 6.96 6.58
CA ILE A 106 11.75 8.39 6.47
C ILE A 106 12.89 8.72 7.43
N ALA A 107 13.98 9.24 6.87
CA ALA A 107 15.11 9.80 7.60
C ALA A 107 15.21 11.31 7.31
N ALA A 108 16.06 12.01 8.07
CA ALA A 108 16.22 13.46 7.92
C ALA A 108 16.77 13.89 6.54
N ASP A 109 17.51 13.02 5.87
CA ASP A 109 18.23 13.29 4.62
C ASP A 109 17.72 12.47 3.42
N ARG A 110 16.84 11.48 3.64
CA ARG A 110 16.36 10.58 2.59
C ARG A 110 15.06 9.86 2.95
N ILE A 111 14.40 9.34 1.92
CA ILE A 111 13.27 8.41 2.04
C ILE A 111 13.65 7.10 1.37
N LEU A 112 13.37 5.97 2.01
CA LEU A 112 13.51 4.65 1.42
C LEU A 112 12.15 4.11 1.00
N ILE A 113 12.07 3.55 -0.19
CA ILE A 113 10.88 2.86 -0.72
C ILE A 113 11.31 1.56 -1.41
N LEU A 114 10.38 0.60 -1.53
CA LEU A 114 10.56 -0.57 -2.38
C LEU A 114 10.76 -0.18 -3.85
N ARG A 115 11.52 -0.98 -4.59
CA ARG A 115 11.81 -0.68 -6.00
C ARG A 115 10.57 -0.82 -6.87
N ASP A 116 10.12 0.31 -7.38
CA ASP A 116 9.14 0.41 -8.46
C ASP A 116 9.64 1.40 -9.52
N HIS A 117 9.87 0.93 -10.75
CA HIS A 117 10.41 1.74 -11.84
C HIS A 117 9.49 2.91 -12.26
N VAL A 118 8.17 2.77 -12.12
CA VAL A 118 7.19 3.84 -12.40
C VAL A 118 7.34 4.94 -11.36
N ILE A 119 7.45 4.54 -10.08
CA ILE A 119 7.67 5.49 -8.99
C ILE A 119 9.03 6.17 -9.10
N LYS A 120 10.09 5.43 -9.48
CA LYS A 120 11.42 6.02 -9.75
C LYS A 120 11.36 7.10 -10.81
N ALA A 121 10.73 6.82 -11.95
CA ALA A 121 10.61 7.80 -13.04
C ALA A 121 9.82 9.04 -12.59
N MET A 122 8.75 8.87 -11.82
CA MET A 122 8.01 10.00 -11.26
C MET A 122 8.88 10.84 -10.31
N LEU A 123 9.57 10.21 -9.35
CA LEU A 123 10.41 10.93 -8.38
C LEU A 123 11.55 11.68 -9.07
N GLN A 124 12.18 11.08 -10.08
CA GLN A 124 13.18 11.75 -10.91
C GLN A 124 12.59 12.94 -11.69
N GLY A 125 11.36 12.80 -12.21
CA GLY A 125 10.64 13.90 -12.86
C GLY A 125 10.29 15.06 -11.91
N LEU A 126 10.15 14.78 -10.61
CA LEU A 126 10.01 15.79 -9.56
C LEU A 126 11.35 16.40 -9.11
N GLY A 127 12.48 15.92 -9.66
CA GLY A 127 13.82 16.44 -9.34
C GLY A 127 14.52 15.72 -8.18
N ALA A 128 14.05 14.55 -7.76
CA ALA A 128 14.74 13.72 -6.77
C ALA A 128 15.95 12.98 -7.37
N GLU A 129 17.00 12.83 -6.56
CA GLU A 129 18.04 11.84 -6.83
C GLU A 129 17.57 10.48 -6.28
N VAL A 130 17.61 9.44 -7.11
CA VAL A 130 17.11 8.10 -6.76
C VAL A 130 18.21 7.06 -6.98
N GLU A 131 18.71 6.50 -5.89
CA GLU A 131 19.81 5.55 -5.86
C GLU A 131 19.33 4.13 -5.57
N ASP A 132 19.87 3.14 -6.29
CA ASP A 132 19.62 1.72 -6.06
C ASP A 132 20.46 1.21 -4.88
N ILE A 133 19.80 0.79 -3.79
CA ILE A 133 20.49 0.25 -2.61
C ILE A 133 19.92 -1.11 -2.19
N VAL A 134 20.62 -1.80 -1.31
CA VAL A 134 20.14 -2.96 -0.54
C VAL A 134 20.33 -2.61 0.94
N ALA A 135 19.24 -2.60 1.70
CA ALA A 135 19.28 -2.23 3.12
C ALA A 135 18.04 -2.77 3.86
N PRO A 136 18.07 -2.85 5.21
CA PRO A 136 16.89 -3.18 5.98
C PRO A 136 15.76 -2.17 5.75
N PHE A 137 14.56 -2.66 5.45
CA PHE A 137 13.40 -1.81 5.22
C PHE A 137 12.42 -1.87 6.38
N ASP A 138 12.28 -0.78 7.13
CA ASP A 138 11.26 -0.64 8.17
C ASP A 138 10.51 0.69 7.98
N PRO A 139 9.36 0.66 7.29
CA PRO A 139 8.59 1.87 6.99
C PRO A 139 7.86 2.41 8.22
N VAL A 140 7.60 3.71 8.20
CA VAL A 140 6.82 4.37 9.25
C VAL A 140 5.41 3.79 9.28
N ARG A 141 4.92 3.45 10.48
CA ARG A 141 3.55 2.96 10.64
C ARG A 141 2.54 4.05 10.35
N GLY A 142 1.52 3.73 9.56
CA GLY A 142 0.37 4.61 9.33
C GLY A 142 -0.39 4.86 10.64
N ALA A 143 -0.99 6.05 10.76
CA ALA A 143 -1.69 6.51 11.98
C ALA A 143 -2.85 5.59 12.44
N TYR A 144 -3.38 4.76 11.54
CA TYR A 144 -4.53 3.88 11.80
C TYR A 144 -4.15 2.39 11.91
N SER A 145 -2.86 2.06 11.85
CA SER A 145 -2.38 0.66 11.92
C SER A 145 -2.58 -0.04 13.28
N GLY A 146 -3.13 0.66 14.29
CA GLY A 146 -3.39 0.13 15.63
C GLY A 146 -4.82 -0.33 15.90
N HIS A 147 -5.75 -0.18 14.96
CA HIS A 147 -7.14 -0.64 15.13
C HIS A 147 -7.46 -1.62 14.00
N GLY A 148 -7.69 -2.88 14.35
CA GLY A 148 -8.04 -3.94 13.42
C GLY A 148 -9.22 -3.56 12.53
N HIS A 149 -8.91 -3.07 11.34
CA HIS A 149 -9.83 -3.07 10.21
C HIS A 149 -9.20 -3.93 9.13
N SER A 150 -9.66 -5.17 9.11
CA SER A 150 -9.63 -6.04 7.96
C SER A 150 -9.95 -5.26 6.68
N HIS A 151 -8.97 -5.07 5.81
CA HIS A 151 -9.23 -4.81 4.40
C HIS A 151 -9.78 -6.10 3.78
N ALA A 152 -11.05 -6.40 4.07
CA ALA A 152 -11.86 -7.23 3.21
C ALA A 152 -12.20 -6.37 1.99
N HIS A 153 -11.52 -6.61 0.86
CA HIS A 153 -11.99 -6.15 -0.44
C HIS A 153 -13.22 -7.00 -0.80
N ASP A 154 -14.39 -6.60 -0.29
CA ASP A 154 -15.66 -7.08 -0.83
C ASP A 154 -15.98 -6.24 -2.08
N HIS A 155 -15.53 -6.73 -3.23
CA HIS A 155 -16.05 -6.29 -4.53
C HIS A 155 -17.26 -7.14 -4.90
N GLY A 156 -18.35 -6.98 -4.15
CA GLY A 156 -19.67 -7.44 -4.54
C GLY A 156 -20.29 -6.50 -5.57
N HIS A 157 -19.88 -6.60 -6.84
CA HIS A 157 -20.69 -6.10 -7.96
C HIS A 157 -21.43 -7.26 -8.60
N ASP A 158 -22.51 -7.69 -7.94
CA ASP A 158 -23.51 -8.58 -8.54
C ASP A 158 -24.72 -7.71 -8.95
N HIS A 159 -24.71 -7.26 -10.20
CA HIS A 159 -25.88 -6.64 -10.83
C HIS A 159 -26.62 -7.70 -11.65
N GLY A 160 -27.28 -8.61 -10.95
CA GLY A 160 -28.22 -9.57 -11.51
C GLY A 160 -29.65 -9.24 -11.08
N HIS A 161 -30.34 -8.36 -11.81
CA HIS A 161 -31.80 -8.26 -11.73
C HIS A 161 -32.43 -8.41 -13.11
N SER A 162 -32.64 -9.66 -13.49
CA SER A 162 -33.67 -10.06 -14.43
C SER A 162 -35.02 -10.11 -13.68
N HIS A 163 -35.95 -9.25 -14.07
CA HIS A 163 -37.37 -9.48 -13.80
C HIS A 163 -38.15 -9.22 -15.09
N ASP A 164 -38.44 -10.31 -15.79
CA ASP A 164 -39.50 -10.38 -16.78
C ASP A 164 -40.85 -10.30 -16.07
N HIS A 165 -41.60 -9.22 -16.31
CA HIS A 165 -43.04 -9.21 -16.09
C HIS A 165 -43.73 -8.54 -17.28
N ALA A 166 -44.25 -9.40 -18.16
CA ALA A 166 -45.18 -9.01 -19.20
C ALA A 166 -46.53 -8.64 -18.57
N HIS A 167 -46.98 -7.40 -18.77
CA HIS A 167 -48.39 -7.04 -18.71
C HIS A 167 -48.71 -6.03 -19.80
N SER A 168 -49.49 -6.50 -20.78
CA SER A 168 -50.20 -5.67 -21.76
C SER A 168 -51.36 -4.94 -21.07
N HIS A 169 -51.43 -3.62 -21.17
CA HIS A 169 -52.70 -2.90 -21.18
C HIS A 169 -52.59 -1.66 -22.07
N ASP A 170 -53.40 -1.69 -23.12
CA ASP A 170 -53.86 -0.55 -23.91
C ASP A 170 -54.61 0.45 -23.01
N HIS A 171 -54.44 1.76 -23.24
CA HIS A 171 -55.48 2.80 -23.24
C HIS A 171 -54.89 4.23 -23.39
N GLY A 172 -55.14 4.84 -24.56
CA GLY A 172 -55.86 6.11 -24.72
C GLY A 172 -55.40 7.40 -23.99
N HIS A 173 -54.90 8.34 -24.82
CA HIS A 173 -55.06 9.81 -24.78
C HIS A 173 -54.50 10.62 -23.60
N HIS A 174 -53.62 11.59 -23.88
CA HIS A 174 -54.01 13.00 -24.13
C HIS A 174 -52.78 13.88 -24.43
N HIS A 175 -52.96 14.75 -25.42
CA HIS A 175 -52.02 15.76 -25.90
C HIS A 175 -51.65 16.78 -24.81
N HIS A 176 -50.39 17.21 -24.80
CA HIS A 176 -50.07 18.65 -24.80
C HIS A 176 -48.80 18.89 -25.62
N ASP A 177 -49.03 19.63 -26.69
CA ASP A 177 -48.05 20.20 -27.61
C ASP A 177 -47.47 21.47 -26.97
N HIS A 178 -46.15 21.60 -26.93
CA HIS A 178 -45.49 22.90 -26.99
C HIS A 178 -44.19 22.75 -27.77
N GLY A 179 -44.23 23.24 -29.00
CA GLY A 179 -43.18 23.13 -29.97
C GLY A 179 -42.00 24.11 -29.80
N HIS A 180 -41.14 23.97 -30.82
CA HIS A 180 -40.06 24.85 -31.26
C HIS A 180 -38.75 24.78 -30.44
N SER A 181 -37.56 24.62 -31.03
CA SER A 181 -37.17 24.56 -32.44
C SER A 181 -35.69 24.18 -32.53
N HIS A 182 -35.36 23.34 -33.50
CA HIS A 182 -34.01 23.02 -33.93
C HIS A 182 -33.36 24.21 -34.66
N HIS A 183 -32.05 24.36 -34.52
CA HIS A 183 -31.21 24.79 -35.65
C HIS A 183 -29.94 23.92 -35.75
N PRO A 184 -29.66 23.33 -36.92
CA PRO A 184 -28.52 22.44 -37.17
C PRO A 184 -27.39 23.18 -37.92
N GLY A 185 -26.19 22.59 -37.95
CA GLY A 185 -25.13 23.04 -38.85
C GLY A 185 -23.84 22.23 -38.77
N HIS A 186 -23.79 21.15 -39.56
CA HIS A 186 -22.62 20.29 -39.78
C HIS A 186 -21.51 20.98 -40.61
N SER A 187 -20.25 20.65 -40.24
CA SER A 187 -19.06 20.27 -41.03
C SER A 187 -18.77 20.92 -42.40
N HIS A 188 -17.52 21.33 -42.63
CA HIS A 188 -16.66 20.80 -43.71
C HIS A 188 -15.19 21.17 -43.46
N GLY A 189 -14.28 20.19 -43.60
CA GLY A 189 -12.85 20.43 -43.77
C GLY A 189 -12.49 20.56 -45.25
N ASP A 190 -11.33 21.14 -45.54
CA ASP A 190 -10.31 20.62 -46.47
C ASP A 190 -9.23 21.67 -46.79
N GLY A 191 -7.99 21.19 -46.99
CA GLY A 191 -7.11 21.73 -48.04
C GLY A 191 -5.99 22.69 -47.63
N LYS A 192 -4.75 22.19 -47.69
CA LYS A 192 -3.46 22.91 -47.65
C LYS A 192 -3.29 23.87 -48.85
N HIS A 193 -2.34 24.81 -48.77
CA HIS A 193 -1.18 24.96 -49.67
C HIS A 193 -0.54 26.37 -49.49
N ASP A 194 0.70 26.40 -48.98
CA ASP A 194 1.58 27.58 -49.02
C ASP A 194 2.32 27.60 -50.37
N HIS A 195 2.25 28.72 -51.09
CA HIS A 195 3.13 29.02 -52.22
C HIS A 195 3.65 30.47 -52.13
N HIS A 196 4.98 30.59 -52.25
CA HIS A 196 5.77 31.80 -52.47
C HIS A 196 5.36 32.57 -53.73
N HIS A 197 5.44 33.91 -53.70
CA HIS A 197 6.44 34.72 -54.46
C HIS A 197 6.07 36.21 -54.47
N GLY A 198 7.10 37.06 -54.35
CA GLY A 198 7.05 38.51 -54.52
C GLY A 198 8.19 39.19 -53.79
#